data_AF-A0A7X8ZHH2-F1
#
_entry.id   AF-A0A7X8ZHH2-F1
#
_cell.length_a   1.000
_cell.length_b   1.000
_cell.length_c   1.000
_cell.angle_alpha   90.00
_cell.angle_beta   90.00
_cell.angle_gamma   90.00
#
_symmetry.space_group_name_H-M   'P 1'
#
loop_
_entity.id
_entity.type
_entity.pdbx_description
1 polymer ?
#
loop_
_entity_poly.entity_id
_entity_poly.type
_entity_poly.pdbx_seq_one_letter_code
_entity_poly.pdbx_strand_id
1 'polypeptide(L)'
;SRVKLLQELMERGLVLQFNASSLRGGLANWPLTRAMLALIKHSPQQIVLGSDAHDCTRRAPGLLSAKPLILRKFGEALWWQLARNNAAALLGEDEGGHEEPQSDTKAD
;
A
#
# COMPACT_ATOMS: atom_id res chain seq x y z
N SER A 1 -11.93 -19.63 -2.40
CA SER A 1 -10.49 -19.34 -2.60
C SER A 1 -9.96 -18.57 -1.40
N ARG A 2 -8.65 -18.55 -1.14
CA ARG A 2 -8.06 -17.77 -0.01
C ARG A 2 -8.40 -16.27 -0.10
N VAL A 3 -8.48 -15.72 -1.30
CA VAL A 3 -8.90 -14.32 -1.54
C VAL A 3 -10.33 -14.08 -1.04
N LYS A 4 -11.27 -14.97 -1.36
CA LYS A 4 -12.67 -14.83 -0.91
C LYS A 4 -12.79 -14.83 0.62
N LEU A 5 -12.05 -15.73 1.28
CA LEU A 5 -12.01 -15.75 2.74
C LEU A 5 -11.46 -14.44 3.32
N LEU A 6 -10.38 -13.90 2.73
CA LEU A 6 -9.82 -12.62 3.17
C LEU A 6 -10.82 -11.47 2.96
N GLN A 7 -11.57 -11.46 1.86
CA GLN A 7 -12.64 -10.48 1.62
C GLN A 7 -13.73 -10.56 2.70
N GLU A 8 -14.23 -11.78 2.99
CA GLU A 8 -15.23 -12.01 4.04
C GLU A 8 -14.71 -11.60 5.45
N LEU A 9 -13.42 -11.72 5.71
CA LEU A 9 -12.80 -11.24 6.95
C LEU A 9 -12.64 -9.72 6.97
N MET A 10 -12.30 -9.10 5.83
CA MET A 10 -12.24 -7.64 5.69
C MET A 10 -13.63 -7.03 5.90
N GLU A 11 -14.70 -7.64 5.39
CA GLU A 11 -16.08 -7.24 5.66
C GLU A 11 -16.44 -7.26 7.15
N ARG A 12 -15.71 -8.03 7.97
CA ARG A 12 -15.87 -8.09 9.44
C ARG A 12 -14.91 -7.17 10.19
N GLY A 13 -14.17 -6.31 9.49
CA GLY A 13 -13.26 -5.33 10.07
C GLY A 13 -11.78 -5.73 10.08
N LEU A 14 -11.38 -6.85 9.45
CA LEU A 14 -9.97 -7.21 9.34
C LEU A 14 -9.19 -6.19 8.49
N VAL A 15 -8.13 -5.64 9.07
CA VAL A 15 -7.12 -4.84 8.35
C VAL A 15 -5.95 -5.75 7.99
N LEU A 16 -5.44 -5.63 6.75
CA LEU A 16 -4.31 -6.41 6.25
C LEU A 16 -3.09 -5.52 6.07
N GLN A 17 -1.94 -6.01 6.54
CA GLN A 17 -0.65 -5.44 6.18
C GLN A 17 -0.03 -6.23 5.03
N PHE A 18 0.41 -5.51 4.00
CA PHE A 18 1.09 -6.06 2.83
C PHE A 18 2.56 -5.65 2.81
N ASN A 19 3.43 -6.62 2.59
CA ASN A 19 4.85 -6.35 2.36
C ASN A 19 5.01 -5.64 1.01
N ALA A 20 5.58 -4.44 1.03
CA ALA A 20 5.76 -3.63 -0.18
C ALA A 20 6.64 -4.33 -1.23
N SER A 21 7.57 -5.18 -0.80
CA SER A 21 8.42 -5.99 -1.68
C SER A 21 7.63 -7.01 -2.50
N SER A 22 6.50 -7.51 -1.98
CA SER A 22 5.60 -8.42 -2.71
C SER A 22 4.86 -7.74 -3.87
N LEU A 23 4.79 -6.40 -3.88
CA LEU A 23 4.20 -5.58 -4.95
C LEU A 23 5.22 -5.04 -5.95
N ARG A 24 6.51 -5.42 -5.82
CA ARG A 24 7.57 -5.03 -6.77
C ARG A 24 7.33 -5.54 -8.20
N GLY A 25 6.46 -6.54 -8.35
CA GLY A 25 6.19 -7.23 -9.61
C GLY A 25 7.17 -8.37 -9.89
N GLY A 26 7.06 -8.98 -11.07
CA GLY A 26 7.86 -10.14 -11.50
C GLY A 26 7.02 -11.41 -11.66
N LEU A 27 7.44 -12.28 -12.57
CA LEU A 27 6.69 -13.48 -12.97
C LEU A 27 6.49 -14.46 -11.81
N ALA A 28 7.53 -14.69 -11.00
CA ALA A 28 7.47 -15.62 -9.87
C ALA A 28 6.46 -15.22 -8.79
N ASN A 29 6.28 -13.92 -8.55
CA ASN A 29 5.37 -13.39 -7.53
C ASN A 29 4.01 -12.97 -8.10
N TRP A 30 3.75 -13.20 -9.39
CA TRP A 30 2.54 -12.72 -10.06
C TRP A 30 1.23 -13.26 -9.46
N PRO A 31 1.10 -14.54 -9.07
CA PRO A 31 -0.12 -15.04 -8.43
C PRO A 31 -0.43 -14.32 -7.11
N LEU A 32 0.59 -14.10 -6.28
CA LEU A 32 0.46 -13.33 -5.03
C LEU A 32 0.10 -11.87 -5.33
N THR A 33 0.80 -11.25 -6.28
CA THR A 33 0.56 -9.86 -6.70
C THR A 33 -0.90 -9.69 -7.16
N ARG A 34 -1.42 -10.62 -7.96
CA ARG A 34 -2.83 -10.59 -8.40
C ARG A 34 -3.81 -10.69 -7.25
N ALA A 35 -3.54 -11.54 -6.26
CA ALA A 35 -4.36 -11.65 -5.06
C ALA A 35 -4.36 -10.33 -4.27
N MET A 36 -3.20 -9.72 -4.06
CA MET A 36 -3.07 -8.44 -3.36
C MET A 36 -3.81 -7.31 -4.12
N LEU A 37 -3.66 -7.23 -5.45
CA LEU A 37 -4.37 -6.25 -6.28
C LEU A 37 -5.89 -6.43 -6.21
N ALA A 38 -6.38 -7.67 -6.13
CA ALA A 38 -7.81 -7.96 -5.97
C ALA A 38 -8.34 -7.50 -4.59
N LEU A 39 -7.57 -7.69 -3.52
CA LEU A 39 -7.92 -7.24 -2.18
C LEU A 39 -7.87 -5.71 -2.05
N ILE A 40 -6.85 -5.06 -2.64
CA ILE A 40 -6.78 -3.58 -2.73
C ILE A 40 -8.01 -3.02 -3.43
N LYS A 41 -8.44 -3.64 -4.54
CA LYS A 41 -9.64 -3.21 -5.26
C LYS A 41 -10.93 -3.41 -4.46
N HIS A 42 -10.95 -4.40 -3.57
CA HIS A 42 -12.14 -4.74 -2.80
C HIS A 42 -12.38 -3.76 -1.64
N SER A 43 -11.36 -3.46 -0.85
CA SER A 43 -11.46 -2.49 0.26
C SER A 43 -10.09 -1.86 0.56
N PRO A 44 -9.71 -0.78 -0.15
CA PRO A 44 -8.38 -0.21 -0.02
C PRO A 44 -8.10 0.38 1.36
N GLN A 45 -9.15 0.83 2.07
CA GLN A 45 -9.06 1.50 3.36
C GLN A 45 -8.60 0.55 4.47
N GLN A 46 -8.72 -0.76 4.24
CA GLN A 46 -8.32 -1.82 5.17
C GLN A 46 -6.97 -2.44 4.80
N ILE A 47 -6.18 -1.79 3.94
CA ILE A 47 -4.86 -2.25 3.52
C ILE A 47 -3.79 -1.25 3.95
N VAL A 48 -2.78 -1.71 4.67
CA VAL A 48 -1.58 -0.92 4.99
C VAL A 48 -0.35 -1.53 4.33
N LEU A 49 0.60 -0.71 3.89
CA LEU A 49 1.89 -1.18 3.41
C LEU A 49 2.93 -1.18 4.54
N GLY A 50 3.70 -2.26 4.61
CA GLY A 50 4.84 -2.37 5.51
C GLY A 50 6.08 -2.87 4.78
N SER A 51 7.26 -2.51 5.27
CA SER A 51 8.53 -2.96 4.67
C SER A 51 8.92 -4.37 5.09
N ASP A 52 8.48 -4.81 6.28
CA ASP A 52 8.92 -6.06 6.92
C ASP A 52 10.46 -6.16 7.00
N ALA A 53 11.07 -5.01 7.28
CA ALA A 53 12.51 -4.85 7.38
C ALA A 53 13.06 -5.44 8.68
N HIS A 54 14.23 -6.07 8.61
CA HIS A 54 14.91 -6.69 9.75
C HIS A 54 16.39 -6.29 9.86
N ASP A 55 16.95 -5.71 8.80
CA ASP A 55 18.34 -5.25 8.75
C ASP A 55 18.48 -4.15 7.69
N CYS A 56 19.68 -3.60 7.49
CA CYS A 56 19.93 -2.56 6.49
C CYS A 56 20.40 -3.10 5.13
N THR A 57 20.44 -4.42 4.93
CA THR A 57 21.08 -5.05 3.75
C THR A 57 20.17 -6.05 3.04
N ARG A 58 19.85 -7.18 3.68
CA ARG A 58 19.05 -8.28 3.11
C ARG A 58 17.55 -8.03 3.23
N ARG A 59 17.09 -7.43 4.34
CA ARG A 59 15.71 -7.02 4.59
C ARG A 59 15.67 -5.54 4.95
N ALA A 60 16.19 -4.72 4.04
CA ALA A 60 16.19 -3.27 4.15
C ALA A 60 14.77 -2.66 4.06
N PRO A 61 14.51 -1.50 4.68
CA PRO A 61 13.25 -0.79 4.54
C PRO A 61 13.00 -0.40 3.07
N GLY A 62 11.95 -0.95 2.48
CA GLY A 62 11.68 -0.83 1.04
C GLY A 62 10.22 -0.55 0.68
N LEU A 63 9.59 0.46 1.28
CA LEU A 63 8.19 0.78 0.98
C LEU A 63 7.97 1.20 -0.48
N LEU A 64 8.94 1.94 -1.04
CA LEU A 64 8.87 2.49 -2.40
C LEU A 64 8.85 1.42 -3.50
N SER A 65 9.19 0.17 -3.20
CA SER A 65 9.16 -0.90 -4.21
C SER A 65 7.76 -1.17 -4.76
N ALA A 66 6.71 -0.86 -3.98
CA ALA A 66 5.32 -0.99 -4.41
C ALA A 66 4.83 0.17 -5.29
N LYS A 67 5.46 1.36 -5.17
CA LYS A 67 4.99 2.62 -5.76
C LYS A 67 4.75 2.51 -7.29
N PRO A 68 5.69 1.98 -8.11
CA PRO A 68 5.48 1.95 -9.56
C PRO A 68 4.25 1.13 -9.98
N LEU A 69 3.99 -0.01 -9.32
CA LEU A 69 2.86 -0.87 -9.65
C LEU A 69 1.53 -0.23 -9.22
N ILE A 70 1.48 0.36 -8.02
CA ILE A 70 0.28 1.03 -7.50
C ILE A 70 -0.07 2.25 -8.36
N LEU A 71 0.90 3.12 -8.67
CA LEU A 71 0.68 4.28 -9.54
C LEU A 71 0.11 3.85 -10.89
N ARG A 72 0.69 2.83 -11.52
CA ARG A 72 0.22 2.34 -12.82
C ARG A 72 -1.20 1.74 -12.79
N LYS A 73 -1.61 1.13 -11.68
CA LYS A 73 -2.88 0.39 -11.58
C LYS A 73 -4.03 1.21 -11.00
N PHE A 74 -3.72 2.15 -10.12
CA PHE A 74 -4.73 2.83 -9.30
C PHE A 74 -4.49 4.33 -9.13
N GLY A 75 -3.32 4.84 -9.53
CA GLY A 75 -2.99 6.26 -9.41
C GLY A 75 -2.37 6.66 -8.06
N GLU A 76 -2.07 7.95 -7.94
CA GLU A 76 -1.30 8.53 -6.84
C GLU A 76 -2.09 8.65 -5.53
N ALA A 77 -3.38 8.98 -5.61
CA ALA A 77 -4.23 9.06 -4.42
C ALA A 77 -4.24 7.73 -3.65
N LEU A 78 -4.36 6.60 -4.35
CA LEU A 78 -4.33 5.28 -3.71
C LEU A 78 -2.94 4.93 -3.17
N TRP A 79 -1.87 5.40 -3.81
CA TRP A 79 -0.52 5.23 -3.26
C TRP A 79 -0.41 5.86 -1.87
N TRP A 80 -0.80 7.12 -1.72
CA TRP A 80 -0.75 7.82 -0.42
C TRP A 80 -1.68 7.19 0.60
N GLN A 81 -2.85 6.74 0.16
CA GLN A 81 -3.77 6.05 1.04
C GLN A 81 -3.15 4.78 1.65
N LEU A 82 -2.60 3.90 0.80
CA LEU A 82 -2.04 2.61 1.22
C LEU A 82 -0.70 2.75 1.96
N ALA A 83 0.13 3.70 1.53
CA ALA A 83 1.48 3.90 2.07
C ALA A 83 1.50 4.68 3.37
N ARG A 84 0.43 5.44 3.67
CA ARG A 84 0.41 6.35 4.81
C ARG A 84 -0.96 6.47 5.47
N ASN A 85 -2.00 6.92 4.76
CA ASN A 85 -3.23 7.39 5.42
C ASN A 85 -3.91 6.29 6.23
N ASN A 86 -3.99 5.07 5.69
CA ASN A 86 -4.56 3.94 6.41
C ASN A 86 -3.76 3.57 7.66
N ALA A 87 -2.43 3.74 7.64
CA ALA A 87 -1.59 3.49 8.81
C ALA A 87 -1.76 4.59 9.86
N ALA A 88 -1.84 5.85 9.46
CA ALA A 88 -2.13 6.98 10.34
C ALA A 88 -3.48 6.80 11.05
N ALA A 89 -4.53 6.47 10.29
CA ALA A 89 -5.86 6.17 10.85
C ALA A 89 -5.83 4.97 11.82
N LEU A 90 -5.10 3.91 11.49
CA LEU A 90 -4.96 2.74 12.36
C LEU A 90 -4.24 3.06 13.68
N LEU A 91 -3.32 4.03 13.66
CA LEU A 91 -2.57 4.50 14.83
C LEU A 91 -3.32 5.57 15.64
N GLY A 92 -4.50 6.01 15.18
CA GLY A 92 -5.26 7.08 15.83
C GLY A 92 -4.67 8.48 15.61
N GLU A 93 -3.86 8.65 14.56
CA GLU A 93 -3.42 9.98 14.13
C GLU A 93 -4.56 10.62 13.34
N ASP A 94 -5.12 11.73 13.84
CA ASP A 94 -6.20 12.47 13.19
C ASP A 94 -5.83 12.85 11.75
N GLU A 95 -6.82 12.91 10.86
CA GLU A 95 -6.71 13.38 9.47
C GLU A 95 -6.32 14.86 9.41
N GLY A 96 -5.08 15.19 9.78
CA GLY A 96 -4.43 16.43 9.41
C GLY A 96 -4.23 16.42 7.90
N GLY A 97 -5.18 17.04 7.19
CA GLY A 97 -5.19 17.18 5.73
C GLY A 97 -3.80 17.52 5.20
N HIS A 98 -3.32 16.72 4.25
CA HIS A 98 -2.13 17.08 3.49
C HIS A 98 -2.51 18.11 2.44
N GLU A 99 -2.07 19.35 2.63
CA GLU A 99 -1.87 20.28 1.53
C GLU A 99 -0.87 19.65 0.56
N GLU A 100 -1.25 19.59 -0.72
CA GLU A 100 -0.32 19.26 -1.80
C GLU A 100 0.92 20.17 -1.68
N PRO A 101 2.15 19.62 -1.82
CA PRO A 101 3.32 20.46 -1.93
C PRO A 101 3.14 21.36 -3.16
N GLN A 102 2.98 22.66 -2.92
CA GLN A 102 2.95 23.65 -3.99
C GLN A 102 4.23 23.50 -4.82
N SER A 103 4.06 23.34 -6.13
CA SER A 103 5.16 23.33 -7.07
C SER A 103 5.91 24.65 -6.95
N ASP A 104 7.18 24.59 -6.54
CA ASP A 104 8.12 25.71 -6.67
C ASP A 104 8.25 26.04 -8.15
N THR A 105 7.43 26.98 -8.63
CA THR A 105 7.67 27.66 -9.88
C THR A 105 8.90 28.53 -9.66
N LYS A 106 10.09 27.98 -9.96
CA LYS A 106 11.25 28.84 -10.21
C LYS A 106 10.99 29.60 -11.49
N ALA A 107 10.62 30.87 -11.33
CA ALA A 107 10.84 31.86 -12.36
C ALA A 107 12.35 32.11 -12.43
N ASP A 108 12.94 31.85 -13.60
CA ASP A 108 14.08 32.56 -14.18
C ASP A 108 13.91 32.50 -15.72
#